data_AF-A0A942CBQ9-F1
#
_entry.id   AF-A0A942CBQ9-F1
#
_cell.length_a   1.000
_cell.length_b   1.000
_cell.length_c   1.000
_cell.angle_alpha   90.00
_cell.angle_beta   90.00
_cell.angle_gamma   90.00
#
_symmetry.space_group_name_H-M   'P 1'
#
loop_
_entity.id
_entity.type
_entity.pdbx_description
1 polymer ?
#
loop_
_entity_poly.entity_id
_entity_poly.type
_entity_poly.pdbx_seq_one_letter_code
_entity_poly.pdbx_strand_id
1 'polypeptide(L)'
;MKIKALVQFVYGLFGALFLVAGLSVLSLRTNLLPAAVQNIIVHEAQGSLQALHLLQEFSALLVFAGLMSLWASAHYEQSKTYHWAMTTFWGLLAVAHWFDVRGPFQSVLGPLINTVPFVLFGLLGVLRIAAARKANNEVYR
;
A
#
# COMPACT_ATOMS: atom_id res chain seq x y z
N MET A 1 8.08 18.86 13.74
CA MET A 1 8.08 19.21 12.30
C MET A 1 8.63 18.10 11.38
N LYS A 2 9.85 17.57 11.62
CA LYS A 2 10.50 16.58 10.73
C LYS A 2 9.72 15.26 10.53
N ILE A 3 9.16 14.68 11.60
CA ILE A 3 8.42 13.39 11.50
C ILE A 3 7.09 13.54 10.76
N LYS A 4 6.38 14.66 10.95
CA LYS A 4 5.16 14.96 10.21
C LYS A 4 5.44 15.00 8.71
N ALA A 5 6.45 15.75 8.28
CA ALA A 5 6.84 15.83 6.87
C ALA A 5 7.21 14.46 6.28
N LEU A 6 7.98 13.65 7.02
CA LEU A 6 8.30 12.28 6.60
C LEU A 6 7.06 11.41 6.41
N VAL A 7 6.13 11.43 7.37
CA VAL A 7 4.89 10.66 7.28
C VAL A 7 4.06 11.12 6.08
N GLN A 8 3.88 12.43 5.90
CA GLN A 8 3.15 13.00 4.77
C GLN A 8 3.78 12.61 3.43
N PHE A 9 5.11 12.64 3.34
CA PHE A 9 5.85 12.21 2.16
C PHE A 9 5.62 10.72 1.86
N VAL A 10 5.75 9.84 2.86
CA VAL A 10 5.55 8.40 2.65
C VAL A 10 4.10 8.09 2.24
N TYR A 11 3.12 8.74 2.87
CA TYR A 11 1.71 8.63 2.45
C TYR A 11 1.48 9.13 1.02
N GLY A 12 2.12 10.24 0.64
CA GLY A 12 2.05 10.78 -0.71
C GLY A 12 2.65 9.82 -1.73
N LEU A 13 3.84 9.29 -1.44
CA LEU A 13 4.55 8.33 -2.30
C LEU A 13 3.75 7.04 -2.49
N PHE A 14 3.35 6.38 -1.41
CA PHE A 14 2.55 5.15 -1.50
C PHE A 14 1.18 5.41 -2.10
N GLY A 15 0.55 6.55 -1.80
CA GLY A 15 -0.70 6.97 -2.42
C GLY A 15 -0.59 7.05 -3.93
N ALA A 16 0.46 7.70 -4.43
CA ALA A 16 0.74 7.80 -5.87
C ALA A 16 1.03 6.42 -6.50
N LEU A 17 1.86 5.60 -5.85
CA LEU A 17 2.18 4.26 -6.35
C LEU A 17 0.96 3.36 -6.45
N PHE A 18 0.10 3.34 -5.42
CA PHE A 18 -1.13 2.54 -5.43
C PHE A 18 -2.12 3.04 -6.48
N LEU A 19 -2.25 4.36 -6.67
CA LEU A 19 -3.08 4.92 -7.74
C LEU A 19 -2.56 4.52 -9.12
N VAL A 20 -1.26 4.67 -9.38
CA VAL A 20 -0.67 4.32 -10.67
C VAL A 20 -0.84 2.83 -10.95
N ALA A 21 -0.55 1.96 -9.97
CA ALA A 21 -0.70 0.52 -10.13
C ALA A 21 -2.17 0.12 -10.36
N GLY A 22 -3.09 0.60 -9.51
CA GLY A 22 -4.51 0.26 -9.61
C GLY A 22 -5.16 0.80 -10.89
N LEU A 23 -4.92 2.07 -11.23
CA LEU A 23 -5.46 2.68 -12.45
C LEU A 23 -4.89 2.03 -13.71
N SER A 24 -3.66 1.52 -13.67
CA SER A 24 -3.08 0.79 -14.81
C SER A 24 -3.91 -0.46 -15.11
N VAL A 25 -4.15 -1.32 -14.13
CA VAL A 25 -4.95 -2.54 -14.33
C VAL A 25 -6.39 -2.22 -14.71
N LEU A 26 -7.01 -1.20 -14.08
CA LEU A 26 -8.38 -0.80 -14.43
C LEU A 26 -8.50 -0.17 -15.82
N SER A 27 -7.40 0.35 -16.36
CA SER A 27 -7.32 0.88 -17.72
C SER A 27 -7.02 -0.20 -18.78
N LEU A 28 -6.98 -1.47 -18.40
CA LEU A 28 -6.90 -2.55 -19.39
C LEU A 28 -8.06 -2.42 -20.40
N ARG A 29 -7.73 -2.53 -21.68
CA ARG A 29 -8.66 -2.43 -22.83
C ARG A 29 -9.31 -1.06 -23.07
N THR A 30 -8.88 0.01 -22.40
CA THR A 30 -9.33 1.39 -22.72
C THR A 30 -8.49 2.07 -23.81
N ASN A 31 -7.41 1.42 -24.26
CA ASN A 31 -6.36 1.98 -25.13
C ASN A 31 -5.58 3.17 -24.54
N LEU A 32 -5.73 3.44 -23.23
CA LEU A 32 -4.98 4.51 -22.55
C LEU A 32 -3.58 4.08 -22.08
N LEU A 33 -3.31 2.77 -22.03
CA LEU A 33 -2.03 2.24 -21.58
C LEU A 33 -1.05 1.94 -22.72
N PRO A 34 0.26 2.19 -22.53
CA PRO A 34 1.28 1.68 -23.43
C PRO A 34 1.19 0.16 -23.57
N ALA A 35 1.42 -0.37 -24.78
CA ALA A 35 1.37 -1.81 -25.06
C ALA A 35 2.28 -2.63 -24.14
N ALA A 36 3.46 -2.09 -23.78
CA ALA A 36 4.37 -2.72 -22.84
C ALA A 36 3.73 -2.97 -21.46
N VAL A 37 2.98 -1.99 -20.92
CA VAL A 37 2.31 -2.12 -19.62
C VAL A 37 1.17 -3.13 -19.70
N GLN A 38 0.38 -3.09 -20.78
CA GLN A 38 -0.69 -4.06 -20.99
C GLN A 38 -0.15 -5.50 -21.05
N ASN A 39 0.95 -5.71 -21.78
CA ASN A 39 1.58 -7.02 -21.91
C ASN A 39 2.08 -7.55 -20.57
N ILE A 40 2.67 -6.71 -19.72
CA ILE A 40 3.09 -7.10 -18.37
C ILE A 40 1.88 -7.58 -17.57
N ILE A 41 0.78 -6.82 -17.54
CA ILE A 41 -0.40 -7.18 -16.74
C ILE A 41 -1.03 -8.49 -17.24
N VAL A 42 -1.14 -8.68 -18.56
CA VAL A 42 -1.70 -9.90 -19.16
C VAL A 42 -0.79 -11.11 -18.91
N HIS A 43 0.53 -10.91 -18.96
CA HIS A 43 1.52 -11.93 -18.64
C HIS A 43 1.41 -12.39 -17.19
N GLU A 44 1.31 -11.46 -16.23
CA GLU A 44 1.14 -11.79 -14.81
C GLU A 44 -0.17 -12.56 -14.54
N ALA A 45 -1.22 -12.27 -15.30
CA ALA A 45 -2.47 -13.02 -15.23
C ALA A 45 -2.40 -14.42 -15.90
N GLN A 46 -1.28 -14.76 -16.55
CA GLN A 46 -1.06 -16.01 -17.29
C GLN A 46 -2.18 -16.29 -18.31
N GLY A 47 -2.78 -15.24 -18.88
CA GLY A 47 -3.91 -15.35 -19.79
C GLY A 47 -5.23 -15.84 -19.16
N SER A 48 -5.29 -16.05 -17.84
CA SER A 48 -6.50 -16.46 -17.14
C SER A 48 -7.47 -15.29 -16.93
N LEU A 49 -8.70 -15.42 -17.46
CA LEU A 49 -9.77 -14.44 -17.23
C LEU A 49 -10.09 -14.29 -15.74
N GLN A 50 -10.02 -15.37 -14.97
CA GLN A 50 -10.24 -15.34 -13.53
C GLN A 50 -9.14 -14.57 -12.81
N ALA A 51 -7.88 -14.76 -13.21
CA ALA A 51 -6.76 -14.00 -12.64
C ALA A 51 -6.85 -12.51 -13.01
N LEU A 52 -7.22 -12.19 -14.25
CA LEU A 52 -7.48 -10.80 -14.67
C LEU A 52 -8.60 -10.15 -13.85
N HIS A 53 -9.69 -10.88 -13.60
CA HIS A 53 -10.79 -10.38 -12.78
C HIS A 53 -10.33 -10.09 -11.34
N LEU A 54 -9.59 -11.02 -10.73
CA LEU A 54 -9.04 -10.83 -9.39
C LEU A 54 -8.06 -9.65 -9.33
N LEU A 55 -7.23 -9.47 -10.37
CA LEU A 55 -6.37 -8.30 -10.49
C LEU A 55 -7.17 -6.99 -10.56
N GLN A 56 -8.30 -6.97 -11.25
CA GLN A 56 -9.19 -5.79 -11.29
C GLN A 56 -9.79 -5.48 -9.92
N GLU A 57 -10.29 -6.49 -9.21
CA GLU A 57 -10.83 -6.33 -7.85
C GLU A 57 -9.76 -5.78 -6.89
N PHE A 58 -8.57 -6.39 -6.90
CA PHE A 58 -7.44 -5.92 -6.11
C PHE A 58 -7.03 -4.49 -6.51
N SER A 59 -7.11 -4.15 -7.79
CA SER A 59 -6.77 -2.82 -8.29
C SER A 59 -7.76 -1.74 -7.87
N ALA A 60 -9.05 -2.07 -7.78
CA ALA A 60 -10.03 -1.17 -7.17
C ALA A 60 -9.68 -0.88 -5.70
N LEU A 61 -9.23 -1.90 -4.96
CA LEU A 61 -8.73 -1.73 -3.60
C LEU A 61 -7.47 -0.85 -3.55
N LEU A 62 -6.52 -1.04 -4.48
CA LEU A 62 -5.33 -0.18 -4.57
C LEU A 62 -5.70 1.27 -4.86
N VAL A 63 -6.66 1.53 -5.75
CA VAL A 63 -7.14 2.91 -6.00
C VAL A 63 -7.73 3.51 -4.73
N PHE A 64 -8.60 2.78 -4.02
CA PHE A 64 -9.15 3.24 -2.75
C PHE A 64 -8.06 3.52 -1.71
N ALA A 65 -7.13 2.58 -1.50
CA ALA A 65 -5.99 2.74 -0.61
C ALA A 65 -5.11 3.93 -1.01
N GLY A 66 -4.94 4.17 -2.31
CA GLY A 66 -4.21 5.29 -2.86
C GLY A 66 -4.85 6.64 -2.52
N LEU A 67 -6.14 6.79 -2.81
CA LEU A 67 -6.92 7.99 -2.47
C LEU A 67 -6.92 8.27 -0.96
N MET A 68 -7.15 7.23 -0.15
CA MET A 68 -7.14 7.35 1.30
C MET A 68 -5.76 7.71 1.84
N SER A 69 -4.68 7.23 1.21
CA SER A 69 -3.30 7.59 1.57
C SER A 69 -2.99 9.05 1.25
N LEU A 70 -3.43 9.56 0.10
CA LEU A 70 -3.31 10.99 -0.22
C LEU A 70 -4.13 11.86 0.75
N TRP A 71 -5.36 11.44 1.07
CA TRP A 71 -6.18 12.12 2.08
C TRP A 71 -5.47 12.15 3.44
N ALA A 72 -4.89 11.04 3.87
CA ALA A 72 -4.17 10.93 5.15
C ALA A 72 -2.90 11.79 5.20
N SER A 73 -2.27 12.04 4.04
CA SER A 73 -1.15 12.98 3.92
C SER A 73 -1.58 14.42 4.22
N ALA A 74 -2.72 14.85 3.67
CA ALA A 74 -3.29 16.17 3.94
C ALA A 74 -3.87 16.30 5.38
N HIS A 75 -4.39 15.20 5.92
CA HIS A 75 -5.10 15.16 7.21
C HIS A 75 -4.31 14.36 8.27
N TYR A 76 -3.04 14.73 8.45
CA TYR A 76 -2.10 13.99 9.29
C TYR A 76 -2.60 13.75 10.73
N GLU A 77 -3.27 14.72 11.35
CA GLU A 77 -3.73 14.57 12.74
C GLU A 77 -4.93 13.62 12.86
N GLN A 78 -5.82 13.64 11.86
CA GLN A 78 -7.02 12.81 11.79
C GLN A 78 -6.73 11.38 11.32
N SER A 79 -5.59 11.15 10.65
CA SER A 79 -5.27 9.87 10.03
C SER A 79 -4.77 8.78 10.99
N LYS A 80 -4.79 8.99 12.31
CA LYS A 80 -4.23 8.05 13.29
C LYS A 80 -4.90 6.67 13.23
N THR A 81 -6.23 6.62 13.24
CA THR A 81 -6.98 5.36 13.17
C THR A 81 -6.78 4.69 11.82
N TYR A 82 -6.87 5.46 10.73
CA TYR A 82 -6.60 4.99 9.37
C TYR A 82 -5.21 4.38 9.23
N HIS A 83 -4.19 5.00 9.83
CA HIS A 83 -2.82 4.52 9.80
C HIS A 83 -2.68 3.10 10.35
N TRP A 84 -3.24 2.84 11.52
CA TRP A 84 -3.16 1.51 12.11
C TRP A 84 -4.04 0.50 11.37
N ALA A 85 -5.22 0.90 10.88
CA ALA A 85 -6.04 0.05 10.01
C ALA A 85 -5.28 -0.38 8.75
N MET A 86 -4.61 0.56 8.06
CA MET A 86 -3.78 0.26 6.89
C MET A 86 -2.57 -0.60 7.24
N THR A 87 -1.91 -0.33 8.37
CA THR A 87 -0.79 -1.16 8.83
C THR A 87 -1.24 -2.60 9.03
N THR A 88 -2.37 -2.80 9.72
CA THR A 88 -2.96 -4.15 9.92
C THR A 88 -3.35 -4.79 8.58
N PHE A 89 -4.00 -4.03 7.69
CA PHE A 89 -4.37 -4.52 6.36
C PHE A 89 -3.15 -5.05 5.58
N TRP A 90 -2.08 -4.27 5.50
CA TRP A 90 -0.85 -4.71 4.83
C TRP A 90 -0.19 -5.88 5.55
N GLY A 91 -0.26 -5.94 6.88
CA GLY A 91 0.22 -7.08 7.65
C GLY A 91 -0.54 -8.37 7.31
N LEU A 92 -1.86 -8.31 7.22
CA LEU A 92 -2.69 -9.45 6.80
C LEU A 92 -2.36 -9.88 5.36
N LEU A 93 -2.18 -8.91 4.46
CA LEU A 93 -1.80 -9.19 3.08
C LEU A 93 -0.41 -9.86 3.00
N ALA A 94 0.56 -9.38 3.77
CA ALA A 94 1.88 -9.98 3.86
C ALA A 94 1.79 -11.43 4.36
N VAL A 95 1.05 -11.68 5.44
CA VAL A 95 0.81 -13.03 5.98
C VAL A 95 0.18 -13.93 4.92
N ALA A 96 -0.84 -13.48 4.20
CA ALA A 96 -1.48 -14.28 3.15
C ALA A 96 -0.50 -14.69 2.03
N HIS A 97 0.49 -13.85 1.71
CA HIS A 97 1.52 -14.18 0.72
C HIS A 97 2.62 -15.08 1.29
N TRP A 98 2.93 -14.98 2.57
CA TRP A 98 3.86 -15.90 3.23
C TRP A 98 3.25 -17.29 3.48
N PHE A 99 1.93 -17.40 3.61
CA PHE A 99 1.24 -18.66 3.90
C PHE A 99 0.23 -19.01 2.80
N ASP A 100 0.75 -19.27 1.60
CA ASP A 100 -0.09 -19.65 0.46
C ASP A 100 -0.80 -20.99 0.73
N VAL A 101 -2.12 -20.96 0.70
CA VAL A 101 -2.97 -22.14 0.91
C VAL A 101 -2.82 -23.20 -0.19
N ARG A 102 -2.19 -22.86 -1.32
CA ARG A 102 -2.02 -23.74 -2.49
C ARG A 102 -0.77 -24.64 -2.41
N GLY A 103 0.06 -24.49 -1.38
CA GLY A 103 1.22 -25.38 -1.15
C GLY A 103 2.55 -24.63 -0.99
N PRO A 104 3.71 -25.28 -1.24
CA PRO A 104 5.02 -24.71 -0.94
C PRO A 104 5.33 -23.44 -1.74
N PHE A 105 6.22 -22.62 -1.21
CA PHE A 105 6.62 -21.33 -1.80
C PHE A 105 7.05 -21.45 -3.26
N GLN A 106 6.31 -20.78 -4.14
CA GLN A 106 6.67 -20.63 -5.56
C GLN A 106 7.70 -19.50 -5.76
N SER A 107 7.73 -18.51 -4.87
CA SER A 107 8.66 -17.37 -4.91
C SER A 107 8.76 -16.69 -3.55
N VAL A 108 9.95 -16.21 -3.19
CA VAL A 108 10.19 -15.39 -1.99
C VAL A 108 10.00 -13.89 -2.29
N LEU A 109 10.11 -13.49 -3.55
CA LEU A 109 10.07 -12.08 -3.95
C LEU A 109 8.69 -11.45 -3.74
N GLY A 110 7.62 -12.16 -4.12
CA GLY A 110 6.24 -11.69 -3.94
C GLY A 110 5.89 -11.41 -2.46
N PRO A 111 6.14 -12.37 -1.54
CA PRO A 111 5.95 -12.16 -0.10
C PRO A 111 6.76 -10.98 0.46
N LEU A 112 8.02 -10.83 0.02
CA LEU A 112 8.86 -9.70 0.42
C LEU A 112 8.28 -8.35 -0.02
N ILE A 113 7.85 -8.23 -1.28
CA ILE A 113 7.24 -6.99 -1.81
C ILE A 113 6.00 -6.61 -0.99
N ASN A 114 5.15 -7.59 -0.64
CA ASN A 114 3.95 -7.36 0.17
C ASN A 114 4.25 -7.04 1.65
N THR A 115 5.45 -7.38 2.14
CA THR A 115 5.88 -7.08 3.51
C THR A 115 6.35 -5.63 3.67
N VAL A 116 6.87 -5.01 2.60
CA VAL A 116 7.43 -3.65 2.63
C VAL A 116 6.43 -2.59 3.14
N PRO A 117 5.18 -2.51 2.62
CA PRO A 117 4.19 -1.57 3.15
C PRO A 117 3.90 -1.78 4.63
N PHE A 118 3.76 -3.04 5.08
CA PHE A 118 3.52 -3.36 6.49
C PHE A 118 4.62 -2.82 7.40
N VAL A 119 5.88 -3.14 7.08
CA VAL A 119 7.03 -2.72 7.88
C VAL A 119 7.18 -1.20 7.89
N LEU A 120 7.07 -0.55 6.73
CA LEU A 120 7.22 0.91 6.64
C LEU A 120 6.12 1.64 7.40
N PHE A 121 4.87 1.24 7.24
CA PHE A 121 3.76 1.86 7.97
C PHE A 121 3.88 1.60 9.47
N GLY A 122 4.23 0.38 9.89
CA GLY A 122 4.47 0.05 11.29
C GLY A 122 5.57 0.91 11.93
N LEU A 123 6.72 1.06 11.26
CA LEU A 123 7.82 1.89 11.73
C LEU A 123 7.39 3.36 11.84
N LEU A 124 6.66 3.89 10.85
CA LEU A 124 6.12 5.25 10.92
C LEU A 124 5.15 5.41 12.10
N GLY A 125 4.30 4.43 12.37
CA GLY A 125 3.38 4.45 13.52
C GLY A 125 4.13 4.57 14.84
N VAL A 126 5.18 3.77 15.02
CA VAL A 126 6.04 3.83 16.21
C VAL A 126 6.74 5.19 16.32
N LEU A 127 7.29 5.71 15.22
CA LEU A 127 7.94 7.03 15.20
C LEU A 127 6.97 8.16 15.54
N ARG A 128 5.72 8.11 15.06
CA ARG A 128 4.67 9.08 15.40
C ARG A 128 4.37 9.08 16.90
N ILE A 129 4.25 7.91 17.52
CA ILE A 129 4.01 7.77 18.96
C ILE A 129 5.20 8.32 19.76
N ALA A 130 6.42 7.96 19.38
CA ALA A 130 7.63 8.44 20.04
C ALA A 130 7.75 9.97 19.98
N ALA A 131 7.44 10.58 18.82
CA ALA A 131 7.43 12.03 18.65
C ALA A 131 6.42 12.74 19.55
N ALA A 132 5.20 12.19 19.64
CA ALA A 132 4.14 12.75 20.47
C ALA A 132 4.50 12.70 21.96
N ARG A 133 5.08 11.58 22.43
CA ARG A 133 5.55 11.44 23.81
C ARG A 133 6.65 12.45 24.15
N LYS A 134 7.62 12.65 23.25
CA LYS A 134 8.69 13.64 23.45
C LYS A 134 8.13 15.06 23.58
N ALA A 135 7.22 15.45 22.70
CA ALA A 135 6.59 16.77 22.74
C ALA A 135 5.83 17.01 24.06
N ASN A 136 5.09 16.01 24.55
CA ASN A 136 4.39 16.12 25.83
C ASN A 136 5.36 16.32 27.01
N ASN A 137 6.48 15.59 27.04
CA ASN A 137 7.46 15.70 28.12
C ASN A 137 8.18 17.06 28.17
N GLU A 138 8.30 17.75 27.04
CA GLU A 138 8.90 19.10 26.97
C GLU A 138 7.95 20.19 27.50
N VAL A 139 6.63 19.95 27.49
CA VAL A 139 5.61 20.91 27.99
C VAL A 139 5.51 20.90 29.52
N TYR A 140 5.84 19.78 30.16
CA TYR A 140 5.77 19.61 31.62
C TYR A 140 7.14 19.73 32.33
N ARG A 141 8.16 20.25 31.64
CA ARG A 141 9.46 20.63 32.20
C ARG A 141 9.56 22.14 32.30
#